data_AF-A0A497AA24-F1
#
_entry.id   AF-A0A497AA24-F1
#
_cell.length_a   1.000
_cell.length_b   1.000
_cell.length_c   1.000
_cell.angle_alpha   90.00
_cell.angle_beta   90.00
_cell.angle_gamma   90.00
#
_symmetry.space_group_name_H-M   'P 1'
#
loop_
_entity.id
_entity.type
_entity.pdbx_description
1 polymer ?
#
loop_
_entity_poly.entity_id
_entity_poly.type
_entity_poly.pdbx_seq_one_letter_code
_entity_poly.pdbx_strand_id
1 'polypeptide(L)'
;MWYAIVPQHKFEGQDPFEYDGEYIGTGPYKVKEFVPDDYLLLERNDDYWGADDSYWGLPAAKEVLFKLYENTGQFWVAFEAGQMDSSASFSVPFQKKDGYEADPNITVDVVPDLSIYWLAFNLHPTAGYEPLQDLALRQAIAAAIDKEGIVDMVFGGYAEPADSWVYLESPNHYGGPNNYGVLPNNEYDLDKAAQILEDAGYTKDDDGYWCLPAE
;
A
#
# COMPACT_ATOMS: atom_id res chain seq x y z
N MET A 1 3.28 -14.91 2.90
CA MET A 1 1.84 -15.21 2.97
C MET A 1 1.61 -15.95 4.27
N TRP A 2 0.85 -15.35 5.19
CA TRP A 2 0.50 -15.99 6.45
C TRP A 2 -0.73 -16.85 6.20
N TYR A 3 -0.63 -18.16 6.38
CA TYR A 3 -1.77 -19.06 6.26
C TYR A 3 -2.40 -19.24 7.63
N ALA A 4 -3.68 -18.87 7.76
CA ALA A 4 -4.44 -19.18 8.96
C ALA A 4 -4.71 -20.68 9.04
N ILE A 5 -4.68 -21.25 10.26
CA ILE A 5 -5.09 -22.63 10.50
C ILE A 5 -6.62 -22.68 10.54
N VAL A 6 -7.22 -23.55 9.72
CA VAL A 6 -8.68 -23.75 9.68
C VAL A 6 -9.08 -25.04 10.42
N PRO A 7 -10.19 -25.04 11.17
CA PRO A 7 -10.66 -26.22 11.91
C PRO A 7 -11.21 -27.33 10.98
N GLN A 8 -10.47 -28.44 10.83
CA GLN A 8 -10.89 -29.60 10.03
C GLN A 8 -12.31 -30.07 10.36
N HIS A 9 -12.65 -30.18 11.65
CA HIS A 9 -13.96 -30.67 12.09
C HIS A 9 -15.14 -29.79 11.65
N LYS A 10 -14.88 -28.57 11.18
CA LYS A 10 -15.89 -27.70 10.57
C LYS A 10 -15.88 -27.83 9.05
N PHE A 11 -14.70 -27.90 8.43
CA PHE A 11 -14.54 -27.79 6.98
C PHE A 11 -14.33 -29.11 6.23
N GLU A 12 -14.28 -30.25 6.90
CA GLU A 12 -14.13 -31.55 6.25
C GLU A 12 -15.31 -31.84 5.30
N GLY A 13 -15.00 -32.00 4.01
CA GLY A 13 -16.02 -32.28 2.98
C GLY A 13 -16.78 -31.05 2.47
N GLN A 14 -16.41 -29.83 2.88
CA GLN A 14 -16.99 -28.58 2.38
C GLN A 14 -15.91 -27.56 2.02
N ASP A 15 -16.21 -26.63 1.13
CA ASP A 15 -15.31 -25.53 0.79
C ASP A 15 -15.39 -24.44 1.90
N PRO A 16 -14.28 -24.10 2.57
CA PRO A 16 -14.26 -23.01 3.54
C PRO A 16 -14.72 -21.65 3.00
N PHE A 17 -14.64 -21.42 1.68
CA PHE A 17 -15.09 -20.16 1.06
C PHE A 17 -16.61 -20.11 0.84
N GLU A 18 -17.29 -21.25 0.88
CA GLU A 18 -18.75 -21.35 0.71
C GLU A 18 -19.47 -21.57 2.05
N TYR A 19 -18.74 -21.51 3.17
CA TYR A 19 -19.29 -21.72 4.51
C TYR A 19 -19.97 -20.46 5.05
N ASP A 20 -21.25 -20.56 5.34
CA ASP A 20 -22.10 -19.48 5.89
C ASP A 20 -22.36 -19.60 7.40
N GLY A 21 -21.65 -20.52 8.07
CA GLY A 21 -21.77 -20.74 9.51
C GLY A 21 -20.86 -19.84 10.35
N GLU A 22 -20.52 -20.31 11.55
CA GLU A 22 -19.77 -19.52 12.53
C GLU A 22 -18.30 -19.29 12.11
N TYR A 23 -17.83 -18.06 12.22
CA TYR A 23 -16.41 -17.76 12.07
C TYR A 23 -15.61 -18.29 13.27
N ILE A 24 -14.73 -19.26 13.03
CA ILE A 24 -13.99 -19.98 14.08
C ILE A 24 -12.49 -19.88 13.82
N GLY A 25 -11.74 -19.54 14.87
CA GLY A 25 -10.29 -19.52 14.88
C GLY A 25 -9.73 -19.78 16.28
N THR A 26 -8.40 -19.82 16.39
CA THR A 26 -7.68 -20.05 17.66
C THR A 26 -6.97 -18.79 18.15
N GLY A 27 -7.31 -17.64 17.59
CA GLY A 27 -6.69 -16.35 17.90
C GLY A 27 -7.15 -15.74 19.23
N PRO A 28 -6.62 -14.54 19.55
CA PRO A 28 -6.93 -13.84 20.79
C PRO A 28 -8.31 -13.16 20.81
N TYR A 29 -9.02 -13.15 19.68
CA TYR A 29 -10.38 -12.65 19.55
C TYR A 29 -11.27 -13.66 18.81
N LYS A 30 -12.56 -13.66 19.14
CA LYS A 30 -13.64 -14.42 18.47
C LYS A 30 -14.61 -13.44 17.83
N VAL A 31 -15.24 -13.83 16.73
CA VAL A 31 -16.33 -13.03 16.14
C VAL A 31 -17.54 -13.11 17.07
N LYS A 32 -17.97 -11.96 17.59
CA LYS A 32 -19.18 -11.81 18.40
C LYS A 32 -20.38 -11.51 17.52
N GLU A 33 -20.22 -10.60 16.56
CA GLU A 33 -21.25 -10.22 15.60
C GLU A 33 -20.62 -9.71 14.31
N PHE A 34 -21.23 -10.05 13.18
CA PHE A 34 -20.85 -9.53 11.88
C PHE A 34 -22.11 -9.06 11.16
N VAL A 35 -22.19 -7.77 10.89
CA VAL A 35 -23.25 -7.15 10.10
C VAL A 35 -22.61 -6.72 8.78
N PRO A 36 -22.90 -7.42 7.66
CA PRO A 36 -22.35 -7.09 6.36
C PRO A 36 -22.53 -5.61 6.01
N ASP A 37 -21.51 -5.03 5.39
CA ASP A 37 -21.44 -3.61 5.00
C ASP A 37 -21.55 -2.58 6.15
N ASP A 38 -21.58 -3.04 7.41
CA ASP A 38 -21.75 -2.16 8.57
C ASP A 38 -20.63 -2.31 9.59
N TYR A 39 -20.49 -3.48 10.25
CA TYR A 39 -19.43 -3.68 11.23
C TYR A 39 -19.09 -5.14 11.52
N LEU A 40 -17.89 -5.34 12.05
CA LEU A 40 -17.43 -6.57 12.67
C LEU A 40 -17.11 -6.30 14.15
N LEU A 41 -17.85 -6.94 15.06
CA LEU A 41 -17.60 -6.90 16.49
C LEU A 41 -16.87 -8.18 16.92
N LEU A 42 -15.72 -8.00 17.52
CA LEU A 42 -14.92 -9.07 18.10
C LEU A 42 -14.99 -9.02 19.62
N GLU A 43 -15.03 -10.18 20.26
CA GLU A 43 -14.86 -10.33 21.71
C GLU A 43 -13.54 -11.05 22.01
N ARG A 44 -12.89 -10.66 23.10
CA ARG A 44 -11.62 -11.27 23.52
C ARG A 44 -11.82 -12.76 23.86
N ASN A 45 -10.90 -13.60 23.40
CA ASN A 45 -10.81 -14.99 23.79
C ASN A 45 -10.03 -15.14 25.10
N ASP A 46 -10.72 -15.13 26.25
CA ASP A 46 -10.06 -15.28 27.57
C ASP A 46 -9.38 -16.66 27.74
N ASP A 47 -9.68 -17.66 26.89
CA ASP A 47 -9.04 -18.98 26.84
C ASP A 47 -7.93 -19.06 25.75
N TYR A 48 -7.44 -17.93 25.25
CA TYR A 48 -6.40 -17.90 24.24
C TYR A 48 -5.13 -18.62 24.73
N TRP A 49 -4.66 -19.62 23.96
CA TRP A 49 -3.51 -20.43 24.32
C TRP A 49 -2.20 -19.64 24.49
N GLY A 50 -2.11 -18.46 23.88
CA GLY A 50 -0.99 -17.53 24.00
C GLY A 50 -1.16 -16.49 25.13
N ALA A 51 -2.10 -16.67 26.05
CA ALA A 51 -2.38 -15.69 27.11
C ALA A 51 -1.16 -15.36 27.99
N ASP A 52 -0.28 -16.33 28.23
CA ASP A 52 0.95 -16.18 29.03
C ASP A 52 2.18 -15.85 28.17
N ASP A 53 2.03 -15.71 26.85
CA ASP A 53 3.15 -15.40 25.95
C ASP A 53 3.58 -13.94 26.10
N SER A 54 4.90 -13.69 26.21
CA SER A 54 5.42 -12.33 26.45
C SER A 54 5.31 -11.39 25.25
N TYR A 55 5.16 -11.93 24.03
CA TYR A 55 5.01 -11.14 22.81
C TYR A 55 3.54 -10.89 22.46
N TRP A 56 2.68 -11.91 22.59
CA TRP A 56 1.28 -11.82 22.18
C TRP A 56 0.33 -11.53 23.33
N GLY A 57 0.50 -12.24 24.46
CA GLY A 57 -0.30 -12.10 25.66
C GLY A 57 -1.82 -12.17 25.45
N LEU A 58 -2.56 -11.85 26.51
CA LEU A 58 -3.98 -11.61 26.41
C LEU A 58 -4.24 -10.11 26.14
N PRO A 59 -4.91 -9.73 25.05
CA PRO A 59 -5.14 -8.31 24.73
C PRO A 59 -5.88 -7.58 25.84
N ALA A 60 -5.56 -6.30 26.07
CA ALA A 60 -6.24 -5.52 27.11
C ALA A 60 -7.73 -5.28 26.78
N ALA A 61 -8.03 -4.96 25.52
CA ALA A 61 -9.39 -4.65 25.06
C ALA A 61 -10.30 -5.88 25.09
N LYS A 62 -11.44 -5.77 25.77
CA LYS A 62 -12.43 -6.85 25.88
C LYS A 62 -13.25 -7.04 24.60
N GLU A 63 -13.47 -5.96 23.87
CA GLU A 63 -14.16 -5.96 22.59
C GLU A 63 -13.41 -5.05 21.61
N VAL A 64 -13.50 -5.37 20.32
CA VAL A 64 -12.94 -4.55 19.24
C VAL A 64 -14.02 -4.42 18.17
N LEU A 65 -14.39 -3.19 17.87
CA LEU A 65 -15.36 -2.88 16.82
C LEU A 65 -14.63 -2.37 15.58
N PHE A 66 -14.68 -3.14 14.49
CA PHE A 66 -14.33 -2.66 13.17
C PHE A 66 -15.58 -2.09 12.51
N LYS A 67 -15.71 -0.76 12.56
CA LYS A 67 -16.79 -0.04 11.88
C LYS A 67 -16.41 0.23 10.43
N LEU A 68 -17.30 -0.12 9.50
CA LEU A 68 -17.14 0.22 8.10
C LEU A 68 -17.73 1.61 7.82
N TYR A 69 -17.04 2.36 6.99
CA TYR A 69 -17.47 3.67 6.49
C TYR A 69 -17.49 3.62 4.96
N GLU A 70 -18.53 4.17 4.34
CA GLU A 70 -18.73 4.10 2.89
C GLU A 70 -17.62 4.80 2.10
N ASN A 71 -16.99 5.82 2.69
CA ASN A 71 -15.88 6.53 2.08
C ASN A 71 -14.92 7.09 3.12
N THR A 72 -13.71 7.41 2.66
CA THR A 72 -12.61 7.94 3.47
C THR A 72 -12.94 9.30 4.11
N GLY A 73 -13.78 10.12 3.47
CA GLY A 73 -14.21 11.40 4.03
C GLY A 73 -15.02 11.24 5.32
N GLN A 74 -16.03 10.36 5.29
CA GLN A 74 -16.84 10.03 6.48
C GLN A 74 -15.98 9.41 7.58
N PHE A 75 -15.04 8.53 7.23
CA PHE A 75 -14.11 7.92 8.17
C PHE A 75 -13.32 8.97 8.96
N TRP A 76 -12.69 9.94 8.26
CA TRP A 76 -11.87 10.95 8.94
C TRP A 76 -12.69 11.96 9.73
N VAL A 77 -13.93 12.27 9.31
CA VAL A 77 -14.85 13.07 10.14
C VAL A 77 -15.19 12.37 11.44
N ALA A 78 -15.41 11.04 11.41
CA ALA A 78 -15.68 10.27 12.62
C ALA A 78 -14.44 10.17 13.53
N PHE A 79 -13.24 10.06 12.95
CA PHE A 79 -11.97 10.13 13.67
C PHE A 79 -11.81 11.46 14.41
N GLU A 80 -11.96 12.58 13.69
CA GLU A 80 -11.87 13.93 14.25
C GLU A 80 -12.96 14.20 15.30
N ALA A 81 -14.11 13.53 15.20
CA ALA A 81 -15.19 13.60 16.19
C ALA A 81 -14.96 12.70 17.43
N GLY A 82 -13.85 11.96 17.51
CA GLY A 82 -13.52 11.08 18.63
C GLY A 82 -14.41 9.83 18.70
N GLN A 83 -14.96 9.37 17.57
CA GLN A 83 -15.82 8.19 17.50
C GLN A 83 -15.04 6.88 17.33
N MET A 84 -13.72 6.94 17.24
CA MET A 84 -12.84 5.79 17.09
C MET A 84 -11.55 6.01 17.90
N ASP A 85 -11.01 4.91 18.44
CA ASP A 85 -9.78 4.94 19.24
C ASP A 85 -8.52 4.87 18.37
N SER A 86 -8.61 4.36 17.14
CA SER A 86 -7.48 4.22 16.22
C SER A 86 -7.93 4.23 14.77
N SER A 87 -7.14 4.85 13.90
CA SER A 87 -7.36 4.79 12.46
C SER A 87 -6.70 3.54 11.86
N ALA A 88 -7.50 2.59 11.37
CA ALA A 88 -7.02 1.47 10.55
C ALA A 88 -7.00 1.81 9.04
N SER A 89 -6.87 3.10 8.69
CA SER A 89 -6.96 3.57 7.31
C SER A 89 -5.58 3.71 6.68
N PHE A 90 -5.42 3.16 5.48
CA PHE A 90 -4.22 3.33 4.64
C PHE A 90 -4.22 4.66 3.86
N SER A 91 -5.26 5.49 4.00
CA SER A 91 -5.40 6.77 3.29
C SER A 91 -5.43 7.93 4.28
N VAL A 92 -4.28 8.15 4.95
CA VAL A 92 -4.09 9.28 5.85
C VAL A 92 -4.09 10.58 5.05
N PRO A 93 -4.89 11.60 5.43
CA PRO A 93 -4.90 12.87 4.74
C PRO A 93 -3.66 13.66 5.17
N PHE A 94 -2.52 13.41 4.53
CA PHE A 94 -1.24 14.01 4.91
C PHE A 94 -1.25 15.55 4.92
N GLN A 95 -2.15 16.17 4.16
CA GLN A 95 -2.40 17.62 4.18
C GLN A 95 -2.91 18.14 5.54
N LYS A 96 -3.48 17.26 6.38
CA LYS A 96 -3.96 17.59 7.73
C LYS A 96 -2.98 17.21 8.84
N LYS A 97 -1.80 16.65 8.50
CA LYS A 97 -0.84 16.10 9.48
C LYS A 97 -0.49 17.07 10.60
N ASP A 98 -0.20 18.33 10.27
CA ASP A 98 0.22 19.34 11.25
C ASP A 98 -0.88 19.60 12.29
N GLY A 99 -2.15 19.51 11.86
CA GLY A 99 -3.30 19.64 12.75
C GLY A 99 -3.45 18.45 13.69
N TYR A 100 -3.22 17.23 13.18
CA TYR A 100 -3.24 16.01 13.99
C TYR A 100 -2.07 15.95 14.98
N GLU A 101 -0.86 16.31 14.56
CA GLU A 101 0.32 16.37 15.43
C GLU A 101 0.19 17.45 16.52
N ALA A 102 -0.58 18.51 16.27
CA ALA A 102 -0.84 19.58 17.23
C ALA A 102 -2.00 19.29 18.20
N ASP A 103 -2.86 18.31 17.91
CA ASP A 103 -3.99 17.97 18.77
C ASP A 103 -3.54 17.06 19.93
N PRO A 104 -3.65 17.50 21.20
CA PRO A 104 -3.21 16.69 22.34
C PRO A 104 -4.04 15.41 22.56
N ASN A 105 -5.16 15.23 21.86
CA ASN A 105 -5.97 14.01 21.92
C ASN A 105 -5.63 12.99 20.84
N ILE A 106 -4.75 13.34 19.89
CA ILE A 106 -4.35 12.48 18.79
C ILE A 106 -2.88 12.12 18.96
N THR A 107 -2.59 10.82 18.97
CA THR A 107 -1.22 10.32 18.83
C THR A 107 -0.98 10.00 17.36
N VAL A 108 0.05 10.63 16.78
CA VAL A 108 0.52 10.32 15.43
C VAL A 108 1.78 9.49 15.52
N ASP A 109 1.69 8.22 15.13
CA ASP A 109 2.83 7.32 15.02
C ASP A 109 3.26 7.19 13.56
N VAL A 110 4.53 7.49 13.29
CA VAL A 110 5.15 7.35 11.98
C VAL A 110 6.09 6.17 12.04
N VAL A 111 5.76 5.12 11.28
CA VAL A 111 6.53 3.88 11.24
C VAL A 111 6.91 3.56 9.80
N PRO A 112 8.11 2.99 9.56
CA PRO A 112 8.44 2.45 8.25
C PRO A 112 7.43 1.39 7.83
N ASP A 113 6.92 1.51 6.62
CA ASP A 113 5.99 0.54 6.02
C ASP A 113 6.70 -0.24 4.91
N LEU A 114 6.36 -1.52 4.77
CA LEU A 114 6.87 -2.38 3.71
C LEU A 114 5.97 -2.29 2.46
N SER A 115 5.64 -1.07 2.07
CA SER A 115 4.84 -0.79 0.87
C SER A 115 5.64 0.04 -0.13
N ILE A 116 5.23 -0.06 -1.40
CA ILE A 116 5.80 0.70 -2.51
C ILE A 116 4.65 1.14 -3.40
N TYR A 117 4.70 2.39 -3.86
CA TYR A 117 3.85 2.88 -4.94
C TYR A 117 4.66 2.86 -6.23
N TRP A 118 4.08 2.29 -7.29
CA TRP A 118 4.75 2.20 -8.58
C TRP A 118 3.79 2.44 -9.74
N LEU A 119 4.35 2.90 -10.86
CA LEU A 119 3.66 2.91 -12.15
C LEU A 119 3.99 1.61 -12.89
N ALA A 120 2.97 0.79 -13.12
CA ALA A 120 3.12 -0.42 -13.93
C ALA A 120 2.78 -0.15 -15.40
N PHE A 121 3.66 -0.58 -16.30
CA PHE A 121 3.37 -0.61 -17.72
C PHE A 121 2.77 -1.97 -18.10
N ASN A 122 1.62 -1.96 -18.77
CA ASN A 122 1.03 -3.19 -19.31
C ASN A 122 1.79 -3.60 -20.58
N LEU A 123 2.68 -4.58 -20.45
CA LEU A 123 3.48 -5.13 -21.55
C LEU A 123 2.83 -6.34 -22.23
N HIS A 124 1.53 -6.57 -22.04
CA HIS A 124 0.87 -7.66 -22.75
C HIS A 124 0.92 -7.43 -24.27
N PRO A 125 1.36 -8.40 -25.08
CA PRO A 125 1.65 -8.19 -26.51
C PRO A 125 0.42 -7.80 -27.34
N THR A 126 -0.79 -8.13 -26.87
CA THR A 126 -2.04 -7.85 -27.60
C THR A 126 -3.06 -7.03 -26.82
N ALA A 127 -2.79 -6.74 -25.54
CA ALA A 127 -3.72 -6.04 -24.66
C ALA A 127 -3.07 -4.82 -23.97
N GLY A 128 -1.74 -4.71 -24.06
CA GLY A 128 -1.01 -3.51 -23.68
C GLY A 128 -1.10 -2.44 -24.77
N TYR A 129 -0.80 -1.20 -24.37
CA TYR A 129 -0.63 -0.12 -25.34
C TYR A 129 0.71 -0.33 -26.05
N GLU A 130 0.66 -0.59 -27.36
CA GLU A 130 1.82 -1.02 -28.16
C GLU A 130 3.06 -0.12 -27.98
N PRO A 131 2.94 1.22 -27.94
CA PRO A 131 4.11 2.08 -27.71
C PRO A 131 4.86 1.82 -26.41
N LEU A 132 4.15 1.37 -25.36
CA LEU A 132 4.78 1.04 -24.08
C LEU A 132 5.62 -0.23 -24.15
N GLN A 133 5.63 -0.97 -25.26
CA GLN A 133 6.57 -2.08 -25.51
C GLN A 133 7.99 -1.58 -25.75
N ASP A 134 8.14 -0.34 -26.22
CA ASP A 134 9.44 0.31 -26.37
C ASP A 134 10.07 0.60 -25.00
N LEU A 135 11.28 0.08 -24.80
CA LEU A 135 12.06 0.33 -23.58
C LEU A 135 12.44 1.81 -23.45
N ALA A 136 12.77 2.48 -24.56
CA ALA A 136 13.18 3.88 -24.54
C ALA A 136 12.03 4.76 -24.04
N LEU A 137 10.80 4.53 -24.51
CA LEU A 137 9.62 5.24 -24.03
C LEU A 137 9.42 5.06 -22.52
N ARG A 138 9.53 3.83 -22.00
CA ARG A 138 9.40 3.57 -20.56
C ARG A 138 10.51 4.24 -19.74
N GLN A 139 11.74 4.25 -20.26
CA GLN A 139 12.88 4.91 -19.60
C GLN A 139 12.73 6.43 -19.58
N ALA A 140 12.23 7.02 -20.68
CA ALA A 140 11.94 8.45 -20.75
C ALA A 140 10.81 8.84 -19.78
N ILE A 141 9.74 8.05 -19.70
CA ILE A 141 8.67 8.27 -18.72
C ILE A 141 9.23 8.21 -17.30
N ALA A 142 10.08 7.23 -16.97
CA ALA A 142 10.68 7.13 -15.64
C ALA A 142 11.52 8.37 -15.27
N ALA A 143 12.34 8.88 -16.21
CA ALA A 143 13.14 10.09 -16.01
C ALA A 143 12.28 11.37 -15.94
N ALA A 144 11.07 11.37 -16.49
CA ALA A 144 10.16 12.51 -16.46
C ALA A 144 9.29 12.60 -15.19
N ILE A 145 9.38 11.62 -14.27
CA ILE A 145 8.59 11.60 -13.03
C ILE A 145 9.40 12.24 -11.89
N ASP A 146 8.88 13.37 -11.39
CA ASP A 146 9.40 14.02 -10.19
C ASP A 146 8.90 13.29 -8.93
N LYS A 147 9.67 12.29 -8.48
CA LYS A 147 9.33 11.50 -7.29
C LYS A 147 9.39 12.34 -6.00
N GLU A 148 10.33 13.27 -5.90
CA GLU A 148 10.46 14.18 -4.75
C GLU A 148 9.24 15.09 -4.66
N GLY A 149 8.85 15.71 -5.78
CA GLY A 149 7.63 16.52 -5.84
C GLY A 149 6.37 15.73 -5.48
N ILE A 150 6.29 14.45 -5.86
CA ILE A 150 5.19 13.56 -5.44
C ILE A 150 5.21 13.31 -3.92
N VAL A 151 6.38 13.02 -3.34
CA VAL A 151 6.54 12.80 -1.89
C VAL A 151 6.06 14.03 -1.12
N ASP A 152 6.48 15.22 -1.55
CA ASP A 152 6.10 16.47 -0.89
C ASP A 152 4.59 16.76 -1.03
N MET A 153 4.05 16.70 -2.25
CA MET A 153 2.68 17.15 -2.51
C MET A 153 1.62 16.13 -2.07
N VAL A 154 1.88 14.83 -2.28
CA VAL A 154 0.90 13.76 -2.06
C VAL A 154 1.07 13.12 -0.69
N PHE A 155 2.31 12.82 -0.29
CA PHE A 155 2.61 12.12 0.96
C PHE A 155 2.96 13.06 2.11
N GLY A 156 3.02 14.37 1.88
CA GLY A 156 3.36 15.36 2.89
C GLY A 156 4.71 15.11 3.54
N GLY A 157 5.66 14.48 2.82
CA GLY A 157 6.98 14.12 3.32
C GLY A 157 7.06 12.83 4.17
N TYR A 158 5.99 12.03 4.27
CA TYR A 158 6.02 10.72 4.96
C TYR A 158 6.26 9.53 4.02
N ALA A 159 6.91 9.78 2.89
CA ALA A 159 7.35 8.75 1.97
C ALA A 159 8.77 9.06 1.54
N GLU A 160 9.46 8.05 1.01
CA GLU A 160 10.76 8.22 0.39
C GLU A 160 10.65 7.89 -1.11
N PRO A 161 11.39 8.60 -1.98
CA PRO A 161 11.46 8.26 -3.39
C PRO A 161 11.97 6.82 -3.59
N ALA A 162 11.12 5.95 -4.12
CA ALA A 162 11.53 4.57 -4.39
C ALA A 162 12.55 4.51 -5.53
N ASP A 163 13.70 3.89 -5.27
CA ASP A 163 14.79 3.66 -6.24
C ASP A 163 14.96 2.16 -6.60
N SER A 164 14.24 1.28 -5.92
CA SER A 164 14.30 -0.17 -6.07
C SER A 164 12.96 -0.82 -5.73
N TRP A 165 12.78 -2.07 -6.15
CA TRP A 165 11.68 -2.94 -5.72
C TRP A 165 11.92 -3.58 -4.36
N VAL A 166 13.17 -3.60 -3.92
CA VAL A 166 13.54 -4.00 -2.57
C VAL A 166 13.34 -2.78 -1.67
N TYR A 167 12.87 -3.00 -0.44
CA TYR A 167 12.72 -1.93 0.55
C TYR A 167 14.07 -1.57 1.18
N LEU A 168 14.24 -0.31 1.56
CA LEU A 168 15.53 0.27 1.95
C LEU A 168 16.19 -0.42 3.15
N GLU A 169 15.38 -0.87 4.11
CA GLU A 169 15.83 -1.55 5.33
C GLU A 169 16.34 -2.97 5.06
N SER A 170 16.11 -3.51 3.86
CA SER A 170 16.59 -4.82 3.48
C SER A 170 18.10 -4.80 3.28
N PRO A 171 18.86 -5.75 3.85
CA PRO A 171 20.29 -5.89 3.55
C PRO A 171 20.55 -6.18 2.06
N ASN A 172 19.53 -6.55 1.29
CA ASN A 172 19.63 -6.80 -0.15
C ASN A 172 19.33 -5.57 -1.02
N HIS A 173 18.94 -4.43 -0.44
CA HIS A 173 18.48 -3.25 -1.19
C HIS A 173 19.48 -2.78 -2.25
N TYR A 174 20.72 -2.56 -1.83
CA TYR A 174 21.85 -2.21 -2.71
C TYR A 174 22.81 -3.38 -2.97
N GLY A 175 22.59 -4.55 -2.34
CA GLY A 175 23.61 -5.59 -2.19
C GLY A 175 23.19 -7.02 -2.56
N GLY A 176 22.02 -7.20 -3.20
CA GLY A 176 21.63 -8.52 -3.72
C GLY A 176 22.69 -9.12 -4.66
N PRO A 177 22.65 -10.43 -4.96
CA PRO A 177 23.71 -11.16 -5.68
C PRO A 177 24.09 -10.58 -7.06
N ASN A 178 23.26 -9.69 -7.62
CA ASN A 178 23.50 -9.04 -8.91
C ASN A 178 23.98 -7.58 -8.79
N ASN A 179 24.09 -7.02 -7.58
CA ASN A 179 24.58 -5.67 -7.24
C ASN A 179 24.21 -4.61 -8.31
N TYR A 180 22.92 -4.43 -8.55
CA TYR A 180 22.44 -3.54 -9.61
C TYR A 180 22.73 -2.05 -9.34
N GLY A 181 23.21 -1.69 -8.14
CA GLY A 181 23.41 -0.30 -7.74
C GLY A 181 22.09 0.48 -7.78
N VAL A 182 22.19 1.80 -7.89
CA VAL A 182 21.05 2.66 -8.22
C VAL A 182 20.61 2.32 -9.64
N LEU A 183 19.34 1.96 -9.84
CA LEU A 183 18.82 1.65 -11.17
C LEU A 183 19.01 2.86 -12.10
N PRO A 184 19.44 2.65 -13.36
CA PRO A 184 19.55 3.74 -14.31
C PRO A 184 18.17 4.39 -14.51
N ASN A 185 18.13 5.73 -14.46
CA ASN A 185 16.94 6.57 -14.67
C ASN A 185 16.00 6.73 -13.46
N ASN A 186 16.56 6.70 -12.25
CA ASN A 186 15.85 7.09 -11.03
C ASN A 186 15.87 8.59 -10.71
N GLU A 187 16.59 9.39 -11.49
CA GLU A 187 16.67 10.84 -11.34
C GLU A 187 15.65 11.53 -12.23
N TYR A 188 14.98 12.54 -11.68
CA TYR A 188 14.09 13.42 -12.44
C TYR A 188 14.91 14.37 -13.32
N ASP A 189 14.86 14.15 -14.63
CA ASP A 189 15.62 14.91 -15.62
C ASP A 189 14.88 14.90 -16.98
N LEU A 190 14.27 16.04 -17.29
CA LEU A 190 13.50 16.22 -18.53
C LEU A 190 14.38 16.30 -19.78
N ASP A 191 15.61 16.81 -19.66
CA ASP A 191 16.54 16.89 -20.79
C ASP A 191 17.05 15.49 -21.13
N LYS A 192 17.33 14.67 -20.12
CA LYS A 192 17.65 13.25 -20.30
C LYS A 192 16.48 12.46 -20.86
N ALA A 193 15.26 12.68 -20.37
CA ALA A 193 14.06 12.06 -20.93
C ALA A 193 13.90 12.40 -22.43
N ALA A 194 14.13 13.67 -22.80
CA ALA A 194 14.11 14.10 -24.20
C ALA A 194 15.20 13.43 -25.03
N GLN A 195 16.44 13.38 -24.52
CA GLN A 195 17.56 12.73 -25.22
C GLN A 195 17.29 11.24 -25.48
N ILE A 196 16.72 10.52 -24.50
CA ILE A 196 16.35 9.10 -24.64
C ILE A 196 15.36 8.90 -25.80
N LEU A 197 14.37 9.79 -25.92
CA LEU A 197 13.37 9.73 -26.99
C LEU A 197 13.97 10.07 -28.35
N GLU A 198 14.81 11.11 -28.43
CA GLU A 198 15.49 11.50 -29.68
C GLU A 198 16.41 10.40 -30.19
N ASP A 199 17.20 9.77 -29.31
CA ASP A 199 18.09 8.66 -29.64
C ASP A 199 17.32 7.42 -30.14
N ALA A 200 16.07 7.26 -29.68
CA ALA A 200 15.16 6.20 -30.12
C ALA A 200 14.35 6.57 -31.38
N GLY A 201 14.56 7.76 -31.95
CA GLY A 201 13.92 8.19 -33.21
C GLY A 201 12.54 8.82 -33.05
N TYR A 202 12.14 9.19 -31.83
CA TYR A 202 10.93 9.97 -31.61
C TYR A 202 11.17 11.41 -32.05
N THR A 203 10.14 12.04 -32.61
CA THR A 203 10.17 13.44 -33.03
C THR A 203 9.04 14.21 -32.38
N LYS A 204 9.16 15.54 -32.28
CA LYS A 204 8.05 16.38 -31.82
C LYS A 204 7.20 16.85 -33.01
N ASP A 205 5.89 16.96 -32.79
CA ASP A 205 4.99 17.68 -33.70
C ASP A 205 5.12 19.21 -33.55
N ASP A 206 4.34 19.96 -34.33
CA ASP A 206 4.33 21.42 -34.31
C ASP A 206 3.89 22.01 -32.96
N ASP A 207 3.17 21.24 -32.14
CA ASP A 207 2.72 21.62 -30.80
C ASP A 207 3.73 21.20 -29.70
N GLY A 208 4.81 20.50 -30.08
CA GLY A 208 5.87 20.06 -29.18
C GLY A 208 5.65 18.71 -28.51
N TYR A 209 4.63 17.94 -28.91
CA TYR A 209 4.37 16.60 -28.38
C TYR A 209 5.21 15.54 -29.09
N TRP A 210 5.75 14.59 -28.31
CA TRP A 210 6.45 13.44 -28.85
C TRP A 210 5.51 12.55 -29.67
N CYS A 211 5.88 12.31 -30.92
CA CYS A 211 5.25 11.39 -31.84
C CYS A 211 5.97 10.05 -31.82
N LEU A 212 5.20 8.97 -32.02
CA LEU A 212 5.76 7.64 -32.22
C LEU A 212 6.66 7.63 -33.47
N PRO A 213 7.79 6.90 -33.45
CA PRO A 213 8.61 6.72 -34.64
C PRO A 213 7.76 6.15 -35.78
N ALA A 214 8.00 6.63 -37.00
CA ALA A 214 7.39 6.01 -38.19
C ALA A 214 7.97 4.60 -38.38
N GLU A 215 7.12 3.63 -38.72
CA GLU A 215 7.52 2.26 -39.09
C GLU A 215 8.49 2.21 -40.28
#